data_AF-A0AAR2LIR2-F1
#
_entry.id   AF-A0AAR2LIR2-F1
#
_cell.length_a   1.000
_cell.length_b   1.000
_cell.length_c   1.000
_cell.angle_alpha   90.00
_cell.angle_beta   90.00
_cell.angle_gamma   90.00
#
_symmetry.space_group_name_H-M   'P 1'
#
loop_
_entity.id
_entity.type
_entity.pdbx_description
1 polymer ?
#
loop_
_entity_poly.entity_id
_entity_poly.type
_entity_poly.pdbx_seq_one_letter_code
_entity_poly.pdbx_strand_id
1 'polypeptide(L)'
;MGVQLVVSLLAVSIMQKMAPHCSFALLWMIIIARGELCALAGKQMSSKTSRRDRRQNGQGEPKPLTVPKDIDLHLESTPVNVLDALVLRFFVEYQWLIDFAVYATGIYLFTESYYFVVDASKEVNIGAIWCVLMVFFGLRTLHVLMSHYFRSDEGGERSVCLAFGFLSLLVAMLVLVVREDYLEFGLEPGFTSVFDNFEAFAKQQGLEWSVPFTKLGVKLGLAILCAFLGALLAFPGLRLAQTHLDAVQMNAERPIIQILLHASFLSPLIILVLWVKPLARDFLGNAPMGKTSVILLSSSVFDSVRLWTIVVLCVLRLLLTRHHLQAYLNLAPKWVEQMKKEAGRIAAIDIQRKVTRVYCYLTVVTLQYLIPILLVLFSTLALKSLGKVSITYRPLFVISS
;
A
#
# COMPACT_ATOMS: atom_id res chain seq x y z
N MET A 1 -11.30 26.65 -13.94
CA MET A 1 -12.16 25.89 -13.01
C MET A 1 -13.17 24.99 -13.74
N GLY A 2 -13.83 25.46 -14.80
CA GLY A 2 -14.94 24.72 -15.45
C GLY A 2 -14.56 23.34 -16.01
N VAL A 3 -13.49 23.25 -16.81
CA VAL A 3 -13.13 22.00 -17.50
C VAL A 3 -12.71 20.90 -16.52
N GLN A 4 -11.84 21.21 -15.57
CA GLN A 4 -11.40 20.24 -14.56
C GLN A 4 -12.57 19.75 -13.69
N LEU A 5 -13.53 20.65 -13.37
CA LEU A 5 -14.70 20.29 -12.57
C LEU A 5 -15.68 19.41 -13.35
N VAL A 6 -15.90 19.70 -14.64
CA VAL A 6 -16.70 18.83 -15.54
C VAL A 6 -16.08 17.44 -15.64
N VAL A 7 -14.77 17.34 -15.81
CA VAL A 7 -14.07 16.04 -15.87
C VAL A 7 -14.18 15.29 -14.54
N SER A 8 -14.06 16.00 -13.42
CA SER A 8 -14.28 15.41 -12.09
C SER A 8 -15.71 14.91 -11.89
N LEU A 9 -16.73 15.68 -12.30
CA LEU A 9 -18.14 15.28 -12.20
C LEU A 9 -18.46 14.10 -13.13
N LEU A 10 -17.87 14.08 -14.32
CA LEU A 10 -17.97 12.96 -15.25
C LEU A 10 -17.37 11.70 -14.63
N ALA A 11 -16.18 11.79 -14.05
CA ALA A 11 -15.54 10.66 -13.37
C ALA A 11 -16.37 10.13 -12.20
N VAL A 12 -16.97 10.99 -11.37
CA VAL A 12 -17.90 10.58 -10.30
C VAL A 12 -19.13 9.88 -10.87
N SER A 13 -19.71 10.41 -11.94
CA SER A 13 -20.91 9.84 -12.59
C SER A 13 -20.62 8.48 -13.22
N ILE A 14 -19.45 8.33 -13.85
CA ILE A 14 -18.96 7.06 -14.40
C ILE A 14 -18.70 6.07 -13.27
N MET A 15 -18.02 6.48 -12.20
CA MET A 15 -17.75 5.64 -11.04
C MET A 15 -19.05 5.09 -10.42
N GLN A 16 -20.07 5.94 -10.23
CA GLN A 16 -21.37 5.52 -9.70
C GLN A 16 -22.11 4.53 -10.61
N LYS A 17 -22.01 4.69 -11.94
CA LYS A 17 -22.69 3.82 -12.90
C LYS A 17 -21.92 2.52 -13.20
N MET A 18 -20.60 2.54 -13.19
CA MET A 18 -19.75 1.40 -13.56
C MET A 18 -19.40 0.48 -12.38
N ALA A 19 -19.49 0.97 -11.15
CA ALA A 19 -19.25 0.17 -9.94
C ALA A 19 -19.96 -1.20 -9.91
N PRO A 20 -21.20 -1.40 -10.44
CA PRO A 20 -21.84 -2.71 -10.42
C PRO A 20 -21.50 -3.61 -11.62
N HIS A 21 -20.93 -3.09 -12.71
CA HIS A 21 -20.90 -3.79 -14.01
C HIS A 21 -19.50 -4.18 -14.49
N CYS A 22 -18.47 -3.39 -14.18
CA CYS A 22 -17.07 -3.64 -14.59
C CYS A 22 -16.11 -2.98 -13.59
N SER A 23 -15.49 -3.77 -12.72
CA SER A 23 -14.50 -3.26 -11.76
C SER A 23 -13.08 -3.68 -12.12
N PHE A 24 -12.16 -2.71 -12.09
CA PHE A 24 -10.73 -2.94 -12.32
C PHE A 24 -10.13 -3.82 -11.22
N ALA A 25 -10.72 -3.79 -10.03
CA ALA A 25 -10.42 -4.69 -8.92
C ALA A 25 -10.58 -6.17 -9.28
N LEU A 26 -11.67 -6.53 -9.97
CA LEU A 26 -11.93 -7.90 -10.41
C LEU A 26 -10.91 -8.33 -11.47
N LEU A 27 -10.60 -7.44 -12.42
CA LEU A 27 -9.57 -7.70 -13.43
C LEU A 27 -8.19 -7.93 -12.80
N TRP A 28 -7.81 -7.11 -11.82
CA TRP A 28 -6.53 -7.25 -11.11
C TRP A 28 -6.49 -8.57 -10.33
N MET A 29 -7.56 -8.92 -9.62
CA MET A 29 -7.65 -10.19 -8.90
C MET A 29 -7.51 -11.40 -9.85
N ILE A 30 -8.16 -11.36 -11.01
CA ILE A 30 -8.05 -12.41 -12.03
C ILE A 30 -6.62 -12.51 -12.60
N ILE A 31 -5.94 -11.39 -12.84
CA ILE A 31 -4.55 -11.38 -13.32
C ILE A 31 -3.61 -12.02 -12.30
N ILE A 32 -3.85 -11.79 -11.00
CA ILE A 32 -3.07 -12.41 -9.94
C ILE A 32 -3.32 -13.93 -9.93
N ALA A 33 -4.58 -14.36 -10.03
CA ALA A 33 -4.97 -15.77 -10.02
C ALA A 33 -4.48 -16.57 -11.25
N ARG A 34 -4.50 -15.98 -12.46
CA ARG A 34 -4.09 -16.67 -13.71
C ARG A 34 -2.58 -16.89 -13.82
N GLY A 35 -1.80 -16.17 -13.02
CA GLY A 35 -0.37 -16.04 -13.19
C GLY A 35 0.46 -17.31 -13.01
N GLU A 36 0.00 -18.24 -12.17
CA GLU A 36 0.69 -19.50 -11.89
C GLU A 36 -0.02 -20.72 -12.48
N LEU A 37 -1.27 -20.63 -12.96
CA LEU A 37 -1.88 -21.72 -13.73
C LEU A 37 -1.03 -22.05 -14.96
N CYS A 38 -0.40 -21.07 -15.63
CA CYS A 38 0.50 -21.37 -16.76
C CYS A 38 1.85 -21.97 -16.33
N ALA A 39 2.35 -21.65 -15.13
CA ALA A 39 3.62 -22.17 -14.63
C ALA A 39 3.49 -23.55 -13.96
N LEU A 40 2.35 -23.80 -13.31
CA LEU A 40 2.00 -25.08 -12.68
C LEU A 40 1.36 -26.06 -13.68
N ALA A 41 0.56 -25.61 -14.65
CA ALA A 41 0.08 -26.49 -15.74
C ALA A 41 1.21 -26.97 -16.67
N GLY A 42 2.31 -26.21 -16.76
CA GLY A 42 3.54 -26.67 -17.42
C GLY A 42 4.32 -27.71 -16.61
N LYS A 43 4.06 -27.84 -15.30
CA LYS A 43 4.78 -28.75 -14.40
C LYS A 43 3.96 -30.00 -13.99
N GLN A 44 2.64 -29.97 -14.17
CA GLN A 44 1.74 -31.11 -13.97
C GLN A 44 1.09 -31.57 -15.30
N MET A 45 1.89 -32.23 -16.14
CA MET A 45 1.35 -33.15 -17.14
C MET A 45 2.17 -34.44 -17.12
N SER A 46 1.85 -35.32 -16.16
CA SER A 46 1.92 -36.79 -16.29
C SER A 46 1.77 -37.46 -14.92
N SER A 47 0.60 -38.04 -14.66
CA SER A 47 0.50 -39.46 -14.27
C SER A 47 -0.97 -39.88 -14.26
N LYS A 48 -1.19 -41.09 -14.76
CA LYS A 48 -2.48 -41.68 -15.11
C LYS A 48 -3.26 -42.14 -13.86
N THR A 49 -4.57 -41.97 -13.98
CA THR A 49 -5.67 -42.86 -13.57
C THR A 49 -5.39 -43.97 -12.54
N SER A 50 -6.15 -44.00 -11.45
CA SER A 50 -6.65 -45.26 -10.89
C SER A 50 -8.07 -45.12 -10.33
N ARG A 51 -9.03 -45.73 -11.02
CA ARG A 51 -10.37 -46.05 -10.51
C ARG A 51 -10.27 -47.32 -9.66
N ARG A 52 -10.83 -47.34 -8.45
CA ARG A 52 -11.70 -48.45 -7.99
C ARG A 52 -12.52 -48.14 -6.74
N ASP A 53 -13.83 -48.41 -6.89
CA ASP A 53 -14.91 -48.78 -5.96
C ASP A 53 -14.72 -48.66 -4.43
N ARG A 54 -15.75 -48.10 -3.77
CA ARG A 54 -16.66 -48.90 -2.91
C ARG A 54 -17.95 -48.15 -2.56
N ARG A 55 -19.11 -48.72 -2.94
CA ARG A 55 -20.44 -48.37 -2.39
C ARG A 55 -20.55 -48.81 -0.93
N GLN A 56 -21.19 -48.01 -0.08
CA GLN A 56 -22.08 -48.52 0.98
C GLN A 56 -23.10 -47.45 1.43
N ASN A 57 -24.38 -47.83 1.37
CA ASN A 57 -25.51 -47.17 2.01
C ASN A 57 -25.38 -47.20 3.53
N GLY A 58 -25.88 -46.18 4.21
CA GLY A 58 -26.10 -46.18 5.66
C GLY A 58 -26.60 -44.83 6.15
N GLN A 59 -27.90 -44.75 6.42
CA GLN A 59 -28.60 -43.63 7.03
C GLN A 59 -28.21 -43.53 8.52
N GLY A 60 -27.68 -42.37 8.93
CA GLY A 60 -27.31 -42.07 10.31
C GLY A 60 -26.68 -40.67 10.38
N GLU A 61 -27.03 -39.90 11.41
CA GLU A 61 -26.70 -38.49 11.66
C GLU A 61 -25.32 -37.99 11.19
N PRO A 62 -25.15 -36.69 10.85
CA PRO A 62 -23.95 -36.17 10.21
C PRO A 62 -22.79 -36.10 11.21
N LYS A 63 -22.15 -37.24 11.49
CA LYS A 63 -20.80 -37.25 12.06
C LYS A 63 -19.88 -36.59 11.04
N PRO A 64 -19.10 -35.57 11.42
CA PRO A 64 -18.18 -34.94 10.50
C PRO A 64 -17.23 -36.01 9.97
N LEU A 65 -17.11 -36.11 8.64
CA LEU A 65 -16.19 -37.03 7.97
C LEU A 65 -14.77 -36.79 8.49
N THR A 66 -14.30 -37.66 9.38
CA THR A 66 -12.96 -37.55 9.97
C THR A 66 -11.96 -38.25 9.07
N VAL A 67 -11.04 -37.47 8.52
CA VAL A 67 -10.04 -37.90 7.55
C VAL A 67 -8.70 -38.06 8.29
N PRO A 68 -8.01 -39.21 8.17
CA PRO A 68 -6.62 -39.34 8.62
C PRO A 68 -5.74 -38.23 8.06
N LYS A 69 -4.91 -37.61 8.90
CA LYS A 69 -4.02 -36.51 8.49
C LYS A 69 -3.01 -36.93 7.41
N ASP A 70 -2.71 -38.22 7.34
CA ASP A 70 -1.67 -38.85 6.53
C ASP A 70 -2.09 -39.05 5.04
N ILE A 71 -3.31 -38.68 4.67
CA ILE A 71 -3.84 -38.82 3.30
C ILE A 71 -3.21 -37.80 2.34
N ASP A 72 -2.88 -38.24 1.12
CA ASP A 72 -2.43 -37.39 0.01
C ASP A 72 -3.57 -36.49 -0.49
N LEU A 73 -3.76 -35.36 0.19
CA LEU A 73 -4.66 -34.29 -0.22
C LEU A 73 -3.95 -33.37 -1.22
N HIS A 74 -4.22 -33.57 -2.51
CA HIS A 74 -3.83 -32.62 -3.56
C HIS A 74 -4.93 -31.55 -3.73
N LEU A 75 -4.59 -30.30 -3.43
CA LEU A 75 -5.47 -29.15 -3.68
C LEU A 75 -5.42 -28.81 -5.17
N GLU A 76 -6.56 -28.95 -5.86
CA GLU A 76 -6.69 -28.53 -7.25
C GLU A 76 -6.96 -27.03 -7.34
N SER A 77 -6.18 -26.33 -8.18
CA SER A 77 -6.34 -24.89 -8.39
C SER A 77 -7.42 -24.65 -9.45
N THR A 78 -8.54 -24.04 -9.05
CA THR A 78 -9.61 -23.65 -9.97
C THR A 78 -9.54 -22.13 -10.24
N PRO A 79 -9.82 -21.69 -11.48
CA PRO A 79 -9.88 -20.28 -11.79
C PRO A 79 -11.02 -19.62 -11.00
N VAL A 80 -10.74 -18.52 -10.31
CA VAL A 80 -11.73 -17.79 -9.51
C VAL A 80 -12.84 -17.27 -10.43
N ASN A 81 -14.07 -17.73 -10.20
CA ASN A 81 -15.24 -17.24 -10.92
C ASN A 81 -15.75 -15.94 -10.29
N VAL A 82 -16.45 -15.11 -11.06
CA VAL A 82 -16.94 -13.79 -10.61
C VAL A 82 -17.89 -13.91 -9.41
N LEU A 83 -18.69 -14.98 -9.37
CA LEU A 83 -19.60 -15.31 -8.27
C LEU A 83 -18.85 -15.74 -6.99
N ASP A 84 -17.73 -16.45 -7.13
CA ASP A 84 -16.89 -16.85 -5.99
C ASP A 84 -16.14 -15.64 -5.43
N ALA A 85 -15.82 -14.66 -6.29
CA ALA A 85 -15.18 -13.40 -5.89
C ALA A 85 -16.06 -12.56 -4.93
N LEU A 86 -17.38 -12.58 -5.13
CA LEU A 86 -18.36 -11.89 -4.27
C LEU A 86 -18.45 -12.47 -2.85
N VAL A 87 -18.04 -13.73 -2.66
CA VAL A 87 -18.03 -14.39 -1.35
C VAL A 87 -16.82 -13.95 -0.51
N LEU A 88 -15.85 -13.23 -1.10
CA LEU A 88 -14.69 -12.75 -0.34
C LEU A 88 -15.09 -11.63 0.62
N ARG A 89 -14.59 -11.75 1.85
CA ARG A 89 -14.80 -10.75 2.89
C ARG A 89 -14.09 -9.46 2.50
N PHE A 90 -14.70 -8.29 2.68
CA PHE A 90 -14.15 -6.98 2.26
C PHE A 90 -13.95 -6.80 0.75
N PHE A 91 -14.61 -7.60 -0.09
CA PHE A 91 -14.50 -7.45 -1.54
C PHE A 91 -14.99 -6.08 -2.03
N VAL A 92 -16.08 -5.56 -1.44
CA VAL A 92 -16.63 -4.24 -1.80
C VAL A 92 -15.64 -3.11 -1.48
N GLU A 93 -15.00 -3.15 -0.30
CA GLU A 93 -14.00 -2.17 0.12
C GLU A 93 -12.75 -2.23 -0.75
N TYR A 94 -12.32 -3.44 -1.13
CA TYR A 94 -11.26 -3.65 -2.11
C TYR A 94 -11.62 -3.05 -3.46
N GLN A 95 -12.82 -3.33 -3.95
CA GLN A 95 -13.32 -2.83 -5.22
C GLN A 95 -13.31 -1.31 -5.27
N TRP A 96 -13.89 -0.67 -4.25
CA TRP A 96 -13.93 0.78 -4.13
C TRP A 96 -12.53 1.40 -4.06
N LEU A 97 -11.59 0.81 -3.32
CA LEU A 97 -10.23 1.33 -3.21
C LEU A 97 -9.50 1.36 -4.55
N ILE A 98 -9.56 0.27 -5.30
CA ILE A 98 -8.86 0.14 -6.58
C ILE A 98 -9.52 1.02 -7.63
N ASP A 99 -10.85 0.97 -7.74
CA ASP A 99 -11.58 1.77 -8.72
C ASP A 99 -11.33 3.27 -8.43
N PHE A 100 -11.44 3.71 -7.17
CA PHE A 100 -11.16 5.11 -6.78
C PHE A 100 -9.70 5.51 -7.05
N ALA A 101 -8.73 4.62 -6.80
CA ALA A 101 -7.32 4.87 -7.12
C ALA A 101 -7.10 5.09 -8.63
N VAL A 102 -7.69 4.25 -9.48
CA VAL A 102 -7.58 4.37 -10.94
C VAL A 102 -8.20 5.69 -11.42
N TYR A 103 -9.39 6.05 -10.92
CA TYR A 103 -10.03 7.32 -11.27
C TYR A 103 -9.20 8.52 -10.80
N ALA A 104 -8.70 8.50 -9.55
CA ALA A 104 -7.87 9.56 -9.01
C ALA A 104 -6.57 9.75 -9.81
N THR A 105 -5.90 8.64 -10.18
CA THR A 105 -4.72 8.68 -11.05
C THR A 105 -5.06 9.24 -12.43
N GLY A 106 -6.17 8.82 -13.04
CA GLY A 106 -6.62 9.33 -14.34
C GLY A 106 -6.89 10.84 -14.32
N ILE A 107 -7.61 11.33 -13.31
CA ILE A 107 -7.89 12.76 -13.14
C ILE A 107 -6.61 13.54 -12.88
N TYR A 108 -5.70 13.00 -12.08
CA TYR A 108 -4.41 13.64 -11.83
C TYR A 108 -3.58 13.77 -13.11
N LEU A 109 -3.45 12.69 -13.89
CA LEU A 109 -2.74 12.71 -15.17
C LEU A 109 -3.38 13.65 -16.19
N PHE A 110 -4.71 13.68 -16.25
CA PHE A 110 -5.45 14.64 -17.07
C PHE A 110 -5.16 16.08 -16.65
N THR A 111 -5.17 16.35 -15.34
CA THR A 111 -4.92 17.67 -14.77
C THR A 111 -3.49 18.14 -15.07
N GLU A 112 -2.49 17.26 -14.93
CA GLU A 112 -1.10 17.55 -15.30
C GLU A 112 -0.93 17.79 -16.80
N SER A 113 -1.58 16.97 -17.64
CA SER A 113 -1.55 17.15 -19.10
C SER A 113 -2.20 18.47 -19.51
N TYR A 114 -3.29 18.86 -18.84
CA TYR A 114 -3.95 20.14 -19.06
C TYR A 114 -3.05 21.32 -18.68
N TYR A 115 -2.36 21.25 -17.54
CA TYR A 115 -1.40 22.29 -17.15
C TYR A 115 -0.21 22.39 -18.10
N PHE A 116 0.26 21.26 -18.65
CA PHE A 116 1.33 21.25 -19.65
C PHE A 116 0.92 21.98 -20.95
N VAL A 117 -0.35 21.86 -21.35
CA VAL A 117 -0.84 22.44 -22.62
C VAL A 117 -1.33 23.88 -22.47
N VAL A 118 -1.96 24.23 -21.35
CA VAL A 118 -2.75 25.48 -21.21
C VAL A 118 -2.11 26.50 -20.26
N ASP A 119 -0.96 26.21 -19.63
CA ASP A 119 -0.24 27.08 -18.67
C ASP A 119 -1.16 27.83 -17.69
N ALA A 120 -2.16 27.11 -17.17
CA ALA A 120 -3.24 27.65 -16.34
C ALA A 120 -2.82 27.81 -14.87
N SER A 121 -1.67 28.44 -14.60
CA SER A 121 -1.01 28.54 -13.28
C SER A 121 -1.83 29.20 -12.15
N LYS A 122 -3.01 29.77 -12.45
CA LYS A 122 -3.91 30.43 -11.48
C LYS A 122 -5.11 29.58 -11.02
N GLU A 123 -5.30 28.37 -11.54
CA GLU A 123 -6.45 27.52 -11.17
C GLU A 123 -6.13 26.52 -10.05
N VAL A 124 -7.11 26.23 -9.19
CA VAL A 124 -6.98 25.22 -8.12
C VAL A 124 -6.79 23.84 -8.73
N ASN A 125 -5.73 23.14 -8.33
CA ASN A 125 -5.45 21.79 -8.83
C ASN A 125 -6.45 20.77 -8.27
N ILE A 126 -7.50 20.47 -9.04
CA ILE A 126 -8.51 19.47 -8.67
C ILE A 126 -7.89 18.08 -8.52
N GLY A 127 -6.86 17.73 -9.31
CA GLY A 127 -6.10 16.50 -9.16
C GLY A 127 -5.48 16.31 -7.77
N ALA A 128 -5.01 17.40 -7.13
CA ALA A 128 -4.50 17.37 -5.76
C ALA A 128 -5.60 17.01 -4.75
N ILE A 129 -6.82 17.51 -4.95
CA ILE A 129 -7.98 17.20 -4.09
C ILE A 129 -8.27 15.70 -4.17
N TRP A 130 -8.28 15.11 -5.36
CA TRP A 130 -8.46 13.66 -5.53
C TRP A 130 -7.34 12.86 -4.87
N CYS A 131 -6.09 13.33 -4.92
CA CYS A 131 -4.99 12.69 -4.20
C CYS A 131 -5.19 12.71 -2.67
N VAL A 132 -5.62 13.84 -2.11
CA VAL A 132 -5.90 13.95 -0.66
C VAL A 132 -7.09 13.07 -0.27
N LEU A 133 -8.15 13.02 -1.08
CA LEU A 133 -9.28 12.13 -0.87
C LEU A 133 -8.87 10.65 -0.90
N MET A 134 -7.99 10.27 -1.83
CA MET A 134 -7.41 8.91 -1.87
C MET A 134 -6.68 8.55 -0.58
N VAL A 135 -5.87 9.49 -0.05
CA VAL A 135 -5.16 9.30 1.21
C VAL A 135 -6.16 9.10 2.35
N PHE A 136 -7.18 9.95 2.46
CA PHE A 136 -8.21 9.81 3.49
C PHE A 136 -8.99 8.49 3.37
N PHE A 137 -9.36 8.10 2.15
CA PHE A 137 -10.06 6.84 1.89
C PHE A 137 -9.21 5.61 2.27
N GLY A 138 -7.90 5.65 1.98
CA GLY A 138 -6.95 4.63 2.42
C GLY A 138 -6.85 4.53 3.94
N LEU A 139 -6.69 5.67 4.64
CA LEU A 139 -6.65 5.72 6.11
C LEU A 139 -7.93 5.20 6.75
N ARG A 140 -9.09 5.60 6.22
CA ARG A 140 -10.40 5.10 6.66
C ARG A 140 -10.48 3.58 6.51
N THR A 141 -10.01 3.03 5.39
CA THR A 141 -10.02 1.59 5.14
C THR A 141 -9.09 0.84 6.10
N LEU A 142 -7.88 1.36 6.37
CA LEU A 142 -6.97 0.80 7.38
C LEU A 142 -7.59 0.86 8.78
N HIS A 143 -8.25 1.95 9.14
CA HIS A 143 -8.92 2.08 10.43
C HIS A 143 -10.05 1.07 10.61
N VAL A 144 -10.90 0.89 9.58
CA VAL A 144 -11.95 -0.15 9.60
C VAL A 144 -11.33 -1.52 9.80
N LEU A 145 -10.28 -1.83 9.04
CA LEU A 145 -9.59 -3.10 9.13
C LEU A 145 -8.96 -3.32 10.52
N MET A 146 -8.31 -2.30 11.06
CA MET A 146 -7.76 -2.29 12.41
C MET A 146 -8.83 -2.52 13.47
N SER A 147 -9.96 -1.82 13.37
CA SER A 147 -11.09 -1.95 14.31
C SER A 147 -11.62 -3.39 14.37
N HIS A 148 -11.61 -4.11 13.24
CA HIS A 148 -11.98 -5.53 13.22
C HIS A 148 -11.00 -6.42 13.99
N TYR A 149 -9.69 -6.17 13.89
CA TYR A 149 -8.70 -6.88 14.69
C TYR A 149 -8.83 -6.54 16.18
N PHE A 150 -9.11 -5.27 16.51
CA PHE A 150 -9.35 -4.86 17.88
C PHE A 150 -10.62 -5.45 18.50
N ARG A 151 -11.59 -5.88 17.71
CA ARG A 151 -12.80 -6.56 18.21
C ARG A 151 -12.62 -8.07 18.38
N SER A 152 -11.52 -8.65 17.91
CA SER A 152 -11.19 -10.08 18.09
C SER A 152 -10.96 -10.39 19.57
N ASP A 153 -11.42 -11.55 20.05
CA ASP A 153 -11.29 -11.98 21.46
C ASP A 153 -9.83 -12.22 21.89
N GLU A 154 -8.91 -12.35 20.94
CA GLU A 154 -7.49 -12.57 21.21
C GLU A 154 -6.80 -11.24 21.59
N GLY A 155 -6.55 -11.04 22.88
CA GLY A 155 -5.92 -9.83 23.41
C GLY A 155 -4.50 -9.53 22.88
N GLY A 156 -3.80 -10.53 22.34
CA GLY A 156 -2.45 -10.39 21.79
C GLY A 156 -2.37 -9.48 20.56
N GLU A 157 -3.39 -9.48 19.70
CA GLU A 157 -3.44 -8.60 18.52
C GLU A 157 -3.48 -7.12 18.94
N ARG A 158 -4.29 -6.82 19.97
CA ARG A 158 -4.49 -5.45 20.49
C ARG A 158 -3.21 -4.89 21.10
N SER A 159 -2.50 -5.70 21.89
CA SER A 159 -1.28 -5.28 22.57
C SER A 159 -0.16 -4.99 21.58
N VAL A 160 -0.01 -5.81 20.53
CA VAL A 160 0.96 -5.59 19.46
C VAL A 160 0.70 -4.24 18.76
N CYS A 161 -0.55 -3.97 18.39
CA CYS A 161 -0.89 -2.70 17.75
C CYS A 161 -0.61 -1.48 18.65
N LEU A 162 -0.95 -1.56 19.94
CA LEU A 162 -0.67 -0.49 20.90
C LEU A 162 0.83 -0.28 21.09
N ALA A 163 1.62 -1.36 21.15
CA ALA A 163 3.07 -1.29 21.27
C ALA A 163 3.70 -0.59 20.06
N PHE A 164 3.27 -0.92 18.84
CA PHE A 164 3.75 -0.23 17.62
C PHE A 164 3.29 1.23 17.55
N GLY A 165 2.08 1.55 18.03
CA GLY A 165 1.61 2.93 18.15
C GLY A 165 2.48 3.74 19.11
N PHE A 166 2.79 3.18 20.29
CA PHE A 166 3.67 3.81 21.26
C PHE A 166 5.11 3.95 20.74
N LEU A 167 5.65 2.92 20.09
CA LEU A 167 6.96 3.01 19.44
C LEU A 167 7.00 4.12 18.39
N SER A 168 5.95 4.21 17.56
CA SER A 168 5.83 5.25 16.55
C SER A 168 5.69 6.65 17.16
N LEU A 169 5.03 6.78 18.32
CA LEU A 169 4.99 8.02 19.10
C LEU A 169 6.39 8.44 19.54
N LEU A 170 7.18 7.52 20.11
CA LEU A 170 8.55 7.82 20.55
C LEU A 170 9.44 8.25 19.39
N VAL A 171 9.37 7.54 18.25
CA VAL A 171 10.11 7.88 17.03
C VAL A 171 9.66 9.25 16.51
N ALA A 172 8.35 9.53 16.49
CA ALA A 172 7.83 10.83 16.06
C ALA A 172 8.30 11.97 16.96
N MET A 173 8.28 11.77 18.29
CA MET A 173 8.80 12.76 19.25
C MET A 173 10.29 13.02 19.03
N LEU A 174 11.09 11.97 18.84
CA LEU A 174 12.52 12.12 18.53
C LEU A 174 12.71 12.94 17.24
N VAL A 175 11.99 12.59 16.17
CA VAL A 175 12.06 13.28 14.87
C VAL A 175 11.65 14.75 14.98
N LEU A 176 10.62 15.07 15.76
CA LEU A 176 10.13 16.45 15.95
C LEU A 176 11.06 17.31 16.82
N VAL A 177 11.96 16.69 17.59
CA VAL A 177 13.00 17.36 18.38
C VAL A 177 14.26 17.62 17.54
N VAL A 178 14.52 16.79 16.52
CA VAL A 178 15.67 16.99 15.62
C VAL A 178 15.50 18.29 14.83
N ARG A 179 16.61 19.04 14.67
CA ARG A 179 16.62 20.30 13.91
C ARG A 179 16.35 20.04 12.42
N GLU A 180 15.62 20.96 11.77
CA GLU A 180 15.34 20.92 10.32
C GLU A 180 16.60 21.00 9.43
N ASP A 181 17.73 21.37 10.01
CA ASP A 181 19.03 21.33 9.35
C ASP A 181 19.43 19.91 8.98
N TYR A 182 18.92 18.89 9.68
CA TYR A 182 19.19 17.48 9.39
C TYR A 182 18.06 16.79 8.60
N LEU A 183 16.82 17.28 8.71
CA LEU A 183 15.62 16.63 8.15
C LEU A 183 14.86 17.58 7.22
N GLU A 184 14.70 17.19 5.96
CA GLU A 184 14.05 17.98 4.90
C GLU A 184 12.52 17.83 4.88
N PHE A 185 11.88 17.96 6.03
CA PHE A 185 10.42 17.91 6.09
C PHE A 185 9.75 19.25 5.79
N GLY A 186 10.44 20.37 6.00
CA GLY A 186 9.88 21.71 5.83
C GLY A 186 8.72 21.99 6.80
N LEU A 187 8.84 21.52 8.04
CA LEU A 187 7.78 21.63 9.06
C LEU A 187 7.66 23.07 9.57
N GLU A 188 8.75 23.76 9.86
CA GLU A 188 8.79 25.14 10.35
C GLU A 188 8.23 26.15 9.32
N PRO A 189 8.60 26.11 8.02
CA PRO A 189 7.96 26.98 7.02
C PRO A 189 6.47 26.63 6.80
N GLY A 190 6.10 25.34 6.91
CA GLY A 190 4.70 24.92 6.87
C GLY A 190 3.90 25.43 8.06
N PHE A 191 4.45 25.31 9.27
CA PHE A 191 3.82 25.77 10.51
C PHE A 191 3.68 27.28 10.55
N THR A 192 4.74 28.03 10.21
CA THR A 192 4.67 29.50 10.13
C THR A 192 3.56 29.94 9.19
N SER A 193 3.47 29.35 7.99
CA SER A 193 2.39 29.65 7.04
C SER A 193 0.99 29.36 7.62
N VAL A 194 0.82 28.26 8.36
CA VAL A 194 -0.46 27.93 9.00
C VAL A 194 -0.78 28.90 10.13
N PHE A 195 0.19 29.21 11.00
CA PHE A 195 0.02 30.14 12.10
C PHE A 195 -0.28 31.55 11.61
N ASP A 196 0.40 32.03 10.57
CA ASP A 196 0.14 33.36 9.99
C ASP A 196 -1.29 33.47 9.44
N ASN A 197 -1.76 32.44 8.74
CA ASN A 197 -3.14 32.38 8.24
C ASN A 197 -4.16 32.29 9.39
N PHE A 198 -3.85 31.52 10.43
CA PHE A 198 -4.74 31.36 11.59
C PHE A 198 -4.77 32.63 12.45
N GLU A 199 -3.64 33.33 12.58
CA GLU A 199 -3.55 34.61 13.26
C GLU A 199 -4.35 35.68 12.52
N ALA A 200 -4.28 35.71 11.17
CA ALA A 200 -5.12 36.59 10.36
C ALA A 200 -6.63 36.32 10.59
N PHE A 201 -7.02 35.06 10.69
CA PHE A 201 -8.42 34.67 10.99
C PHE A 201 -8.82 34.98 12.45
N ALA A 202 -7.94 34.73 13.42
CA ALA A 202 -8.18 35.00 14.84
C ALA A 202 -8.29 36.50 15.12
N LYS A 203 -7.47 37.32 14.46
CA LYS A 203 -7.56 38.79 14.49
C LYS A 203 -8.90 39.29 13.95
N GLN A 204 -9.46 38.64 12.92
CA GLN A 204 -10.82 38.95 12.45
C GLN A 204 -11.90 38.62 13.49
N GLN A 205 -11.65 37.67 14.40
CA GLN A 205 -12.58 37.27 15.46
C GLN A 205 -12.27 37.89 16.84
N GLY A 206 -11.24 38.75 16.95
CA GLY A 206 -10.92 39.48 18.18
C GLY A 206 -10.28 38.66 19.31
N LEU A 207 -9.74 37.46 19.03
CA LEU A 207 -9.00 36.69 20.04
C LEU A 207 -7.52 37.12 20.09
N GLU A 208 -7.04 37.56 21.26
CA GLU A 208 -5.60 37.67 21.54
C GLU A 208 -5.01 36.27 21.75
N TRP A 209 -3.98 35.93 20.99
CA TRP A 209 -3.47 34.56 20.92
C TRP A 209 -2.02 34.45 21.39
N SER A 210 -1.73 33.41 22.18
CA SER A 210 -0.37 33.06 22.61
C SER A 210 0.26 32.08 21.62
N VAL A 211 1.30 32.54 20.92
CA VAL A 211 2.04 31.83 19.85
C VAL A 211 2.98 30.68 20.29
N PRO A 212 3.62 30.68 21.49
CA PRO A 212 4.09 29.42 22.11
C PRO A 212 2.85 28.60 22.49
N PHE A 213 2.84 27.51 23.27
CA PHE A 213 1.63 26.65 23.47
C PHE A 213 1.04 25.98 22.20
N THR A 214 0.89 26.70 21.11
CA THR A 214 0.17 26.32 19.90
C THR A 214 1.13 25.71 18.90
N LYS A 215 2.35 26.23 18.78
CA LYS A 215 3.49 25.50 18.18
C LYS A 215 3.72 24.15 18.85
N LEU A 216 3.70 24.10 20.18
CA LEU A 216 3.86 22.85 20.94
C LEU A 216 2.66 21.92 20.72
N GLY A 217 1.45 22.46 20.76
CA GLY A 217 0.21 21.72 20.52
C GLY A 217 0.15 21.09 19.13
N VAL A 218 0.59 21.80 18.09
CA VAL A 218 0.67 21.26 16.72
C VAL A 218 1.73 20.17 16.62
N LYS A 219 2.91 20.34 17.24
CA LYS A 219 3.94 19.27 17.28
C LYS A 219 3.42 18.03 18.01
N LEU A 220 2.75 18.20 19.16
CA LEU A 220 2.14 17.10 19.90
C LEU A 220 1.02 16.41 19.09
N GLY A 221 0.15 17.19 18.44
CA GLY A 221 -0.91 16.67 17.58
C GLY A 221 -0.34 15.87 16.40
N LEU A 222 0.73 16.35 15.78
CA LEU A 222 1.44 15.64 14.72
C LEU A 222 2.07 14.34 15.23
N ALA A 223 2.67 14.35 16.43
CA ALA A 223 3.21 13.14 17.05
C ALA A 223 2.11 12.09 17.32
N ILE A 224 0.95 12.51 17.82
CA ILE A 224 -0.21 11.64 18.04
C ILE A 224 -0.74 11.09 16.72
N LEU A 225 -0.80 11.90 15.67
CA LEU A 225 -1.18 11.45 14.33
C LEU A 225 -0.20 10.40 13.79
N CYS A 226 1.11 10.62 13.94
CA CYS A 226 2.14 9.65 13.57
C CYS A 226 2.01 8.35 14.37
N ALA A 227 1.72 8.42 15.67
CA ALA A 227 1.48 7.26 16.51
C ALA A 227 0.25 6.46 16.03
N PHE A 228 -0.83 7.16 15.69
CA PHE A 228 -2.03 6.55 15.13
C PHE A 228 -1.77 5.91 13.77
N LEU A 229 -1.07 6.58 12.86
CA LEU A 229 -0.66 6.02 11.56
C LEU A 229 0.25 4.79 11.72
N GLY A 230 1.20 4.85 12.64
CA GLY A 230 2.09 3.73 12.97
C GLY A 230 1.34 2.53 13.54
N ALA A 231 0.34 2.76 14.40
CA ALA A 231 -0.57 1.73 14.86
C ALA A 231 -1.33 1.11 13.67
N LEU A 232 -1.96 1.91 12.82
CA LEU A 232 -2.70 1.44 11.63
C LEU A 232 -1.84 0.57 10.69
N LEU A 233 -0.56 0.89 10.53
CA LEU A 233 0.38 0.19 9.65
C LEU A 233 1.07 -1.02 10.30
N ALA A 234 0.90 -1.24 11.61
CA ALA A 234 1.56 -2.34 12.34
C ALA A 234 1.20 -3.72 11.79
N PHE A 235 -0.09 -4.04 11.67
CA PHE A 235 -0.54 -5.33 11.11
C PHE A 235 -0.16 -5.52 9.64
N PRO A 236 -0.41 -4.54 8.74
CA PRO A 236 0.11 -4.60 7.38
C PRO A 236 1.62 -4.86 7.34
N GLY A 237 2.41 -4.20 8.20
CA GLY A 237 3.86 -4.34 8.26
C GLY A 237 4.31 -5.73 8.70
N LEU A 238 3.73 -6.26 9.77
CA LEU A 238 4.04 -7.62 10.25
C LEU A 238 3.67 -8.68 9.21
N ARG A 239 2.51 -8.54 8.57
CA ARG A 239 2.09 -9.47 7.52
C ARG A 239 2.98 -9.37 6.29
N LEU A 240 3.35 -8.16 5.88
CA LEU A 240 4.31 -7.92 4.79
C LEU A 240 5.64 -8.62 5.07
N ALA A 241 6.17 -8.53 6.29
CA ALA A 241 7.41 -9.20 6.65
C ALA A 241 7.28 -10.74 6.55
N GLN A 242 6.18 -11.31 7.05
CA GLN A 242 5.93 -12.75 6.97
C GLN A 242 5.82 -13.25 5.54
N THR A 243 4.96 -12.64 4.71
CA THR A 243 4.80 -13.11 3.32
C THR A 243 6.03 -12.81 2.45
N HIS A 244 6.83 -11.80 2.80
CA HIS A 244 8.07 -11.53 2.10
C HIS A 244 9.07 -12.68 2.28
N LEU A 245 9.22 -13.17 3.52
CA LEU A 245 10.05 -14.35 3.80
C LEU A 245 9.55 -15.57 3.04
N ASP A 246 8.24 -15.82 3.03
CA ASP A 246 7.63 -16.89 2.24
C ASP A 246 7.89 -16.73 0.74
N ALA A 247 7.73 -15.51 0.20
CA ALA A 247 7.92 -15.22 -1.22
C ALA A 247 9.37 -15.41 -1.67
N VAL A 248 10.33 -15.04 -0.81
CA VAL A 248 11.77 -15.24 -1.07
C VAL A 248 12.10 -16.73 -1.09
N GLN A 249 11.61 -17.50 -0.12
CA GLN A 249 11.83 -18.95 -0.07
C GLN A 249 11.27 -19.66 -1.31
N MET A 250 10.10 -19.24 -1.79
CA MET A 250 9.47 -19.82 -2.98
C MET A 250 10.19 -19.49 -4.29
N ASN A 251 10.88 -18.35 -4.34
CA ASN A 251 11.58 -17.88 -5.54
C ASN A 251 13.11 -18.04 -5.45
N ALA A 252 13.60 -18.93 -4.59
CA ALA A 252 15.04 -19.15 -4.39
C ALA A 252 15.79 -19.54 -5.69
N GLU A 253 15.10 -20.20 -6.62
CA GLU A 253 15.63 -20.60 -7.94
C GLU A 253 15.75 -19.42 -8.94
N ARG A 254 15.18 -18.25 -8.62
CA ARG A 254 15.06 -17.11 -9.56
C ARG A 254 15.74 -15.85 -8.99
N PRO A 255 17.04 -15.65 -9.24
CA PRO A 255 17.82 -14.61 -8.56
C PRO A 255 17.32 -13.18 -8.86
N ILE A 256 16.83 -12.93 -10.08
CA ILE A 256 16.31 -11.61 -10.47
C ILE A 256 15.09 -11.23 -9.64
N ILE A 257 14.15 -12.17 -9.45
CA ILE A 257 12.93 -11.93 -8.67
C ILE A 257 13.28 -11.74 -7.19
N GLN A 258 14.27 -12.48 -6.68
CA GLN A 258 14.73 -12.32 -5.30
C GLN A 258 15.35 -10.95 -5.04
N ILE A 259 16.23 -10.47 -5.93
CA ILE A 259 16.79 -9.11 -5.85
C ILE A 259 15.66 -8.07 -5.85
N LEU A 260 14.66 -8.26 -6.74
CA LEU A 260 13.53 -7.36 -6.85
C LEU A 260 12.64 -7.36 -5.60
N LEU A 261 12.44 -8.53 -4.98
CA LEU A 261 11.73 -8.68 -3.70
C LEU A 261 12.46 -7.96 -2.56
N HIS A 262 13.78 -8.10 -2.47
CA HIS A 262 14.58 -7.38 -1.48
C HIS A 262 14.56 -5.87 -1.71
N ALA A 263 14.66 -5.42 -2.96
CA ALA A 263 14.53 -4.01 -3.31
C ALA A 263 13.15 -3.44 -2.92
N SER A 264 12.08 -4.20 -3.15
CA SER A 264 10.72 -3.84 -2.73
C SER A 264 10.58 -3.76 -1.21
N PHE A 265 11.17 -4.69 -0.45
CA PHE A 265 11.15 -4.68 1.01
C PHE A 265 11.96 -3.50 1.60
N LEU A 266 13.10 -3.18 0.99
CA LEU A 266 13.97 -2.07 1.41
C LEU A 266 13.42 -0.69 0.99
N SER A 267 12.46 -0.64 0.05
CA SER A 267 11.94 0.60 -0.51
C SER A 267 11.50 1.66 0.52
N PRO A 268 10.80 1.35 1.63
CA PRO A 268 10.40 2.38 2.60
C PRO A 268 11.61 3.01 3.31
N LEU A 269 12.69 2.24 3.51
CA LEU A 269 13.93 2.73 4.10
C LEU A 269 14.69 3.64 3.12
N ILE A 270 14.69 3.29 1.83
CA ILE A 270 15.26 4.16 0.78
C ILE A 270 14.54 5.52 0.81
N ILE A 271 13.20 5.52 0.82
CA ILE A 271 12.40 6.75 0.89
C ILE A 271 12.75 7.56 2.14
N LEU A 272 12.89 6.93 3.31
CA LEU A 272 13.28 7.63 4.54
C LEU A 272 14.66 8.28 4.42
N VAL A 273 15.64 7.56 3.88
CA VAL A 273 17.01 8.06 3.70
C VAL A 273 17.06 9.28 2.78
N LEU A 274 16.26 9.31 1.71
CA LEU A 274 16.21 10.46 0.79
C LEU A 274 15.76 11.78 1.46
N TRP A 275 15.13 11.71 2.63
CA TRP A 275 14.61 12.86 3.39
C TRP A 275 15.58 13.32 4.50
N VAL A 276 16.66 12.57 4.70
CA VAL A 276 17.74 12.92 5.63
C VAL A 276 18.82 13.66 4.84
N LYS A 277 18.94 14.98 5.06
CA LYS A 277 19.92 15.87 4.41
C LYS A 277 21.33 15.30 4.34
N PRO A 278 21.95 14.90 5.47
CA PRO A 278 23.34 14.45 5.47
C PRO A 278 23.55 13.14 4.70
N LEU A 279 22.53 12.29 4.58
CA LEU A 279 22.63 11.01 3.89
C LEU A 279 22.35 11.12 2.39
N ALA A 280 21.45 12.01 1.99
CA ALA A 280 21.02 12.10 0.60
C ALA A 280 21.60 13.34 -0.10
N ARG A 281 21.29 14.54 0.42
CA ARG A 281 21.67 15.79 -0.25
C ARG A 281 23.16 16.08 -0.12
N ASP A 282 23.75 15.86 1.05
CA ASP A 282 25.19 16.10 1.25
C ASP A 282 26.04 15.01 0.59
N PHE A 283 25.57 13.76 0.57
CA PHE A 283 26.27 12.66 -0.11
C PHE A 283 26.21 12.77 -1.63
N LEU A 284 25.05 13.09 -2.22
CA LEU A 284 24.91 13.24 -3.69
C LEU A 284 25.40 14.61 -4.19
N GLY A 285 25.28 15.66 -3.37
CA GLY A 285 25.71 17.01 -3.72
C GLY A 285 27.21 17.23 -3.54
N ASN A 286 27.80 16.62 -2.50
CA ASN A 286 29.21 16.77 -2.15
C ASN A 286 29.90 15.41 -2.00
N ALA A 287 29.73 14.50 -2.95
CA ALA A 287 30.44 13.22 -2.94
C ALA A 287 31.96 13.48 -2.87
N PRO A 288 32.66 13.07 -1.80
CA PRO A 288 34.09 13.33 -1.65
C PRO A 288 34.89 12.37 -2.55
N MET A 289 34.96 12.67 -3.85
CA MET A 289 35.90 12.04 -4.78
C MET A 289 37.26 12.74 -4.65
N GLY A 290 37.95 12.50 -3.53
CA GLY A 290 39.31 13.03 -3.30
C GLY A 290 39.36 14.51 -2.89
N LYS A 291 40.23 15.31 -3.53
CA LYS A 291 40.52 16.73 -3.18
C LYS A 291 39.59 17.77 -3.83
N THR A 292 38.60 17.35 -4.62
CA THR A 292 37.67 18.24 -5.33
C THR A 292 36.24 17.76 -5.16
N SER A 293 35.40 18.57 -4.52
CA SER A 293 33.95 18.35 -4.46
C SER A 293 33.33 18.76 -5.80
N VAL A 294 32.89 17.78 -6.60
CA VAL A 294 32.11 18.04 -7.80
C VAL A 294 30.64 18.16 -7.38
N ILE A 295 30.03 19.32 -7.62
CA ILE A 295 28.59 19.53 -7.41
C ILE A 295 27.86 18.70 -8.48
N LEU A 296 27.48 17.47 -8.13
CA LEU A 296 26.95 16.51 -9.10
C LEU A 296 25.48 16.81 -9.48
N LEU A 297 24.73 17.50 -8.61
CA LEU A 297 23.30 17.74 -8.80
C LEU A 297 22.89 19.13 -8.27
N SER A 298 22.16 19.91 -9.08
CA SER A 298 21.51 21.14 -8.62
C SER A 298 20.32 20.84 -7.71
N SER A 299 20.00 21.72 -6.76
CA SER A 299 18.94 21.51 -5.75
C SER A 299 17.57 21.16 -6.35
N SER A 300 17.22 21.74 -7.50
CA SER A 300 15.96 21.47 -8.20
C SER A 300 15.92 20.08 -8.86
N VAL A 301 17.06 19.62 -9.35
CA VAL A 301 17.22 18.29 -9.97
C VAL A 301 17.13 17.22 -8.88
N PHE A 302 17.72 17.46 -7.70
CA PHE A 302 17.60 16.56 -6.55
C PHE A 302 16.15 16.35 -6.14
N ASP A 303 15.36 17.43 -6.01
CA ASP A 303 13.95 17.33 -5.62
C ASP A 303 13.12 16.56 -6.65
N SER A 304 13.43 16.71 -7.94
CA SER A 304 12.77 15.97 -9.03
C SER A 304 13.13 14.49 -9.04
N VAL A 305 14.42 14.16 -8.93
CA VAL A 305 14.93 12.77 -8.86
C VAL A 305 14.35 12.05 -7.65
N ARG A 306 14.27 12.77 -6.52
CA ARG A 306 13.70 12.28 -5.27
C ARG A 306 12.22 11.87 -5.43
N LEU A 307 11.40 12.71 -6.05
CA LEU A 307 9.99 12.39 -6.32
C LEU A 307 9.84 11.22 -7.31
N TRP A 308 10.63 11.21 -8.39
CA TRP A 308 10.62 10.11 -9.36
C TRP A 308 11.04 8.78 -8.73
N THR A 309 12.02 8.80 -7.84
CA THR A 309 12.47 7.61 -7.11
C THR A 309 11.32 7.01 -6.30
N ILE A 310 10.54 7.84 -5.58
CA ILE A 310 9.34 7.34 -4.87
C ILE A 310 8.35 6.71 -5.84
N VAL A 311 8.02 7.38 -6.94
CA VAL A 311 7.03 6.87 -7.92
C VAL A 311 7.49 5.52 -8.47
N VAL A 312 8.77 5.39 -8.86
CA VAL A 312 9.34 4.14 -9.36
C VAL A 312 9.28 3.04 -8.29
N LEU A 313 9.63 3.34 -7.04
CA LEU A 313 9.53 2.38 -5.95
C LEU A 313 8.08 1.96 -5.67
N CYS A 314 7.11 2.87 -5.75
CA CYS A 314 5.69 2.54 -5.63
C CYS A 314 5.23 1.63 -6.77
N VAL A 315 5.56 1.94 -8.02
CA VAL A 315 5.23 1.10 -9.19
C VAL A 315 5.86 -0.28 -9.05
N LEU A 316 7.13 -0.34 -8.64
CA LEU A 316 7.83 -1.58 -8.34
C LEU A 316 7.04 -2.42 -7.33
N ARG A 317 6.67 -1.84 -6.18
CA ARG A 317 5.87 -2.55 -5.17
C ARG A 317 4.52 -3.02 -5.70
N LEU A 318 3.82 -2.22 -6.52
CA LEU A 318 2.56 -2.63 -7.14
C LEU A 318 2.74 -3.87 -8.02
N LEU A 319 3.80 -3.92 -8.83
CA LEU A 319 4.13 -5.08 -9.67
C LEU A 319 4.46 -6.34 -8.84
N LEU A 320 5.15 -6.17 -7.71
CA LEU A 320 5.50 -7.29 -6.82
C LEU A 320 4.35 -7.75 -5.92
N THR A 321 3.27 -6.98 -5.78
CA THR A 321 2.07 -7.39 -5.02
C THR A 321 1.57 -8.77 -5.46
N ARG A 322 1.65 -9.08 -6.75
CA ARG A 322 1.28 -10.40 -7.28
C ARG A 322 2.12 -11.53 -6.66
N HIS A 323 3.43 -11.35 -6.56
CA HIS A 323 4.33 -12.38 -6.02
C HIS A 323 4.09 -12.59 -4.51
N HIS A 324 3.85 -11.51 -3.77
CA HIS A 324 3.49 -11.58 -2.35
C HIS A 324 2.14 -12.26 -2.13
N LEU A 325 1.13 -11.95 -2.96
CA LEU A 325 -0.19 -12.56 -2.84
C LEU A 325 -0.15 -14.05 -3.22
N GLN A 326 0.67 -14.42 -4.21
CA GLN A 326 0.89 -15.82 -4.58
C GLN A 326 1.55 -16.61 -3.43
N ALA A 327 2.56 -16.04 -2.78
CA ALA A 327 3.18 -16.65 -1.61
C ALA A 327 2.17 -16.86 -0.47
N TYR A 328 1.24 -15.91 -0.29
CA TYR A 328 0.16 -16.04 0.69
C TYR A 328 -0.82 -17.16 0.34
N LEU A 329 -1.22 -17.30 -0.93
CA LEU A 329 -2.09 -18.39 -1.38
C LEU A 329 -1.45 -19.77 -1.16
N ASN A 330 -0.13 -19.84 -1.36
CA ASN A 330 0.66 -21.05 -1.15
C ASN A 330 0.85 -21.42 0.33
N LEU A 331 0.32 -20.63 1.27
CA LEU A 331 0.23 -21.02 2.68
C LEU A 331 -0.72 -22.19 2.90
N ALA A 332 -1.81 -22.29 2.13
CA ALA A 332 -2.77 -23.38 2.22
C ALA A 332 -2.15 -24.76 1.88
N PRO A 333 -1.46 -24.97 0.75
CA PRO A 333 -0.80 -26.24 0.46
C PRO A 333 0.34 -26.56 1.44
N LYS A 334 1.18 -25.58 1.83
CA LYS A 334 2.22 -25.78 2.85
C LYS A 334 1.64 -26.31 4.18
N TRP A 335 0.51 -25.74 4.60
CA TRP A 335 -0.17 -26.19 5.81
C TRP A 335 -0.66 -27.64 5.67
N VAL A 336 -1.25 -28.01 4.53
CA VAL A 336 -1.68 -29.41 4.28
C VAL A 336 -0.47 -30.36 4.29
N GLU A 337 0.65 -29.98 3.69
CA GLU A 337 1.89 -30.78 3.73
C GLU A 337 2.45 -30.93 5.15
N GLN A 338 2.40 -29.87 5.96
CA GLN A 338 2.83 -29.92 7.36
C GLN A 338 1.91 -30.81 8.19
N MET A 339 0.60 -30.71 7.98
CA MET A 339 -0.36 -31.60 8.63
C MET A 339 -0.13 -33.06 8.31
N LYS A 340 0.26 -33.39 7.07
CA LYS A 340 0.59 -34.76 6.67
C LYS A 340 1.72 -35.36 7.51
N LYS A 341 2.63 -34.53 8.03
CA LYS A 341 3.75 -34.95 8.88
C LYS A 341 3.34 -35.19 10.34
N GLU A 342 2.17 -34.70 10.74
CA GLU A 342 1.63 -34.92 12.08
C GLU A 342 0.71 -36.14 12.10
N ALA A 343 0.94 -37.09 13.01
CA ALA A 343 0.01 -38.20 13.21
C ALA A 343 -1.31 -37.71 13.85
N GLY A 344 -2.46 -38.12 13.32
CA GLY A 344 -3.75 -37.86 13.94
C GLY A 344 -4.94 -37.92 12.99
N ARG A 345 -6.13 -37.68 13.53
CA ARG A 345 -7.38 -37.60 12.76
C ARG A 345 -7.94 -36.20 12.87
N ILE A 346 -8.32 -35.60 11.75
CA ILE A 346 -8.94 -34.27 11.70
C ILE A 346 -10.23 -34.35 10.89
N ALA A 347 -11.24 -33.60 11.31
CA ALA A 347 -12.46 -33.49 10.53
C ALA A 347 -12.17 -32.81 9.18
N ALA A 348 -12.66 -33.38 8.08
CA ALA A 348 -12.56 -32.78 6.75
C ALA A 348 -13.08 -31.33 6.73
N ILE A 349 -14.08 -31.04 7.58
CA ILE A 349 -14.68 -29.71 7.71
C ILE A 349 -13.70 -28.69 8.29
N ASP A 350 -12.76 -29.10 9.14
CA ASP A 350 -11.74 -28.21 9.73
C ASP A 350 -10.64 -27.91 8.71
N ILE A 351 -10.28 -28.90 7.88
CA ILE A 351 -9.38 -28.72 6.74
C ILE A 351 -9.99 -27.74 5.73
N GLN A 352 -11.23 -27.99 5.32
CA GLN A 352 -11.96 -27.08 4.43
C GLN A 352 -12.08 -25.69 5.06
N ARG A 353 -12.46 -25.57 6.33
CA ARG A 353 -12.59 -24.26 7.00
C ARG A 353 -11.26 -23.50 7.03
N LYS A 354 -10.13 -24.16 7.26
CA LYS A 354 -8.80 -23.53 7.28
C LYS A 354 -8.37 -23.06 5.88
N VAL A 355 -8.55 -23.91 4.87
CA VAL A 355 -8.25 -23.59 3.47
C VAL A 355 -9.15 -22.46 2.97
N THR A 356 -10.46 -22.56 3.16
CA THR A 356 -11.44 -21.52 2.80
C THR A 356 -11.15 -20.21 3.52
N ARG A 357 -10.69 -20.24 4.78
CA ARG A 357 -10.28 -19.02 5.50
C ARG A 357 -9.15 -18.29 4.78
N VAL A 358 -8.12 -19.00 4.30
CA VAL A 358 -7.01 -18.36 3.55
C VAL A 358 -7.55 -17.62 2.32
N TYR A 359 -8.45 -18.26 1.57
CA TYR A 359 -9.05 -17.65 0.38
C TYR A 359 -10.00 -16.48 0.72
N CYS A 360 -10.87 -16.61 1.72
CA CYS A 360 -11.80 -15.56 2.12
C CYS A 360 -11.10 -14.31 2.67
N TYR A 361 -9.87 -14.45 3.21
CA TYR A 361 -9.06 -13.34 3.71
C TYR A 361 -8.13 -12.73 2.64
N LEU A 362 -8.11 -13.27 1.42
CA LEU A 362 -7.21 -12.83 0.36
C LEU A 362 -7.35 -11.34 0.02
N THR A 363 -8.59 -10.86 -0.08
CA THR A 363 -8.95 -9.44 -0.30
C THR A 363 -8.47 -8.55 0.84
N VAL A 364 -8.67 -8.98 2.07
CA VAL A 364 -8.17 -8.27 3.27
C VAL A 364 -6.66 -8.14 3.24
N VAL A 365 -5.97 -9.23 2.88
CA VAL A 365 -4.52 -9.25 2.75
C VAL A 365 -4.10 -8.30 1.65
N THR A 366 -4.71 -8.38 0.47
CA THR A 366 -4.44 -7.49 -0.67
C THR A 366 -4.60 -6.02 -0.31
N LEU A 367 -5.67 -5.66 0.42
CA LEU A 367 -5.88 -4.31 0.94
C LEU A 367 -4.71 -3.85 1.83
N GLN A 368 -4.20 -4.71 2.70
CA GLN A 368 -3.05 -4.37 3.57
C GLN A 368 -1.75 -4.15 2.80
N TYR A 369 -1.54 -4.79 1.65
CA TYR A 369 -0.39 -4.49 0.79
C TYR A 369 -0.57 -3.20 0.00
N LEU A 370 -1.75 -3.00 -0.57
CA LEU A 370 -2.00 -1.90 -1.51
C LEU A 370 -2.14 -0.56 -0.79
N ILE A 371 -2.86 -0.49 0.33
CA ILE A 371 -3.12 0.80 0.98
C ILE A 371 -1.82 1.54 1.35
N PRO A 372 -0.80 0.94 2.00
CA PRO A 372 0.45 1.64 2.30
C PRO A 372 1.16 2.18 1.04
N ILE A 373 1.10 1.44 -0.08
CA ILE A 373 1.69 1.87 -1.35
C ILE A 373 0.93 3.06 -1.92
N LEU A 374 -0.40 3.00 -1.91
CA LEU A 374 -1.26 4.08 -2.39
C LEU A 374 -1.14 5.34 -1.51
N LEU A 375 -1.04 5.20 -0.19
CA LEU A 375 -0.80 6.31 0.72
C LEU A 375 0.48 7.06 0.35
N VAL A 376 1.60 6.36 0.19
CA VAL A 376 2.88 6.97 -0.18
C VAL A 376 2.80 7.62 -1.57
N LEU A 377 2.21 6.93 -2.55
CA LEU A 377 2.08 7.42 -3.91
C LEU A 377 1.24 8.72 -3.97
N PHE A 378 0.02 8.69 -3.45
CA PHE A 378 -0.89 9.84 -3.51
C PHE A 378 -0.43 11.00 -2.61
N SER A 379 0.21 10.73 -1.47
CA SER A 379 0.86 11.79 -0.69
C SER A 379 2.00 12.45 -1.46
N THR A 380 2.77 11.70 -2.24
CA THR A 380 3.85 12.25 -3.08
C THR A 380 3.30 13.08 -4.24
N LEU A 381 2.23 12.61 -4.90
CA LEU A 381 1.55 13.36 -5.96
C LEU A 381 0.91 14.65 -5.44
N ALA A 382 0.30 14.59 -4.26
CA ALA A 382 -0.24 15.77 -3.58
C ALA A 382 0.87 16.75 -3.19
N LEU A 383 1.98 16.27 -2.62
CA LEU A 383 3.14 17.09 -2.27
C LEU A 383 3.70 17.81 -3.50
N LYS A 384 3.85 17.11 -4.63
CA LYS A 384 4.30 17.71 -5.89
C LYS A 384 3.34 18.80 -6.36
N SER A 385 2.03 18.51 -6.34
CA SER A 385 1.02 19.46 -6.81
C SER A 385 0.91 20.71 -5.95
N LEU A 386 1.11 20.60 -4.63
CA LEU A 386 0.98 21.70 -3.69
C LEU A 386 2.30 22.45 -3.47
N GLY A 387 3.43 21.75 -3.57
CA GLY A 387 4.76 22.26 -3.24
C GLY A 387 5.45 23.11 -4.32
N LYS A 388 4.78 23.44 -5.44
CA LYS A 388 5.38 24.13 -6.61
C LYS A 388 6.66 23.47 -7.15
N VAL A 389 6.93 22.20 -6.83
CA VAL A 389 8.09 21.46 -7.34
C VAL A 389 7.71 20.91 -8.72
N SER A 390 8.18 21.59 -9.76
CA SER A 390 7.93 21.21 -11.15
C SER A 390 8.71 19.93 -11.50
N ILE A 391 8.00 18.85 -11.86
CA ILE A 391 8.62 17.61 -12.38
C ILE A 391 9.08 17.77 -13.85
N THR A 392 8.66 18.84 -14.50
CA THR A 392 8.98 19.06 -15.91
C THR A 392 10.39 19.64 -16.03
N TYR A 393 11.30 18.85 -16.59
CA TYR A 393 12.49 19.36 -17.26
C TYR A 393 12.04 20.49 -18.19
N ARG A 394 12.26 21.76 -17.82
CA ARG A 394 12.41 22.79 -18.85
C ARG A 394 13.64 22.37 -19.64
N PRO A 395 13.54 22.01 -20.94
CA PRO A 395 14.73 21.87 -21.75
C PRO A 395 15.46 23.21 -21.70
N LEU A 396 16.72 23.13 -21.29
CA LEU A 396 17.72 24.19 -21.33
C LEU A 396 18.01 24.52 -22.80
N PHE A 397 17.06 25.14 -23.50
CA PHE A 397 17.28 25.82 -24.77
C PHE A 397 16.53 27.15 -24.74
N VAL A 398 17.02 28.03 -23.87
CA VAL A 398 16.98 29.47 -24.19
C VAL A 398 18.12 29.66 -25.18
N ILE A 399 17.82 29.52 -26.47
CA ILE A 399 18.64 30.15 -27.50
C ILE A 399 18.34 31.64 -27.35
N SER A 400 19.28 32.35 -26.73
CA SER A 400 19.42 33.78 -26.87
C SER A 400 19.46 34.11 -28.36
N SER A 401 18.51 34.92 -28.83
CA SER A 401 18.62 35.72 -30.05
C SER A 401 18.10 37.10 -29.73
#